data_AF-A0A960NXP9-F1
#
_entry.id   AF-A0A960NXP9-F1
#
_cell.length_a   1.000
_cell.length_b   1.000
_cell.length_c   1.000
_cell.angle_alpha   90.00
_cell.angle_beta   90.00
_cell.angle_gamma   90.00
#
_symmetry.space_group_name_H-M   'P 1'
#
loop_
_entity.id
_entity.type
_entity.pdbx_description
1 polymer ?
#
loop_
_entity_poly.entity_id
_entity_poly.type
_entity_poly.pdbx_seq_one_letter_code
_entity_poly.pdbx_strand_id
1 'polypeptide(L)' 'HSGSACSSEALEPSPVLEAMGVDAHRSLRLSVGWSTTDADVDAALDALPRVLTDLRALGGRPPPG' A
#
# COMPACT_ATOMS: atom_id res chain seq x y z
N HIS A 1 15.02 12.70 11.48
CA HIS A 1 14.05 11.83 12.20
C HIS A 1 13.26 11.04 11.16
N SER A 2 13.84 9.96 10.63
CA SER A 2 13.07 8.98 9.84
C SER A 2 12.53 7.97 10.86
N GLY A 3 11.29 8.16 11.27
CA GLY A 3 10.61 7.29 12.23
C GLY A 3 10.14 5.96 11.62
N SER A 4 10.86 5.37 10.68
CA SER A 4 10.56 4.02 10.18
C SER A 4 11.30 2.97 11.02
N ALA A 5 10.94 2.87 12.30
CA ALA A 5 11.23 1.67 13.06
C ALA A 5 10.13 0.64 12.75
N CYS A 6 10.54 -0.54 12.29
CA CYS A 6 9.73 -1.76 12.08
C CYS A 6 8.88 -1.81 10.80
N SER A 7 9.55 -1.96 9.66
CA SER A 7 9.08 -2.96 8.69
C SER A 7 9.84 -4.25 8.97
N SER A 8 9.12 -5.34 9.27
CA SER A 8 9.62 -6.72 9.33
C SER A 8 10.31 -7.17 10.64
N GLU A 9 9.51 -7.53 11.63
CA GLU A 9 9.79 -8.75 12.42
C GLU A 9 8.65 -9.73 12.12
N ALA A 10 8.99 -10.75 11.31
CA ALA A 10 8.12 -11.71 10.63
C ALA A 10 7.48 -11.20 9.31
N LEU A 11 7.75 -11.91 8.20
CA LEU A 11 7.09 -11.76 6.89
C LEU A 11 5.66 -12.32 6.90
N GLU A 12 5.07 -12.46 8.09
CA GLU A 12 3.75 -13.06 8.23
C GLU A 12 2.68 -12.08 7.73
N PRO A 13 1.70 -12.56 6.95
CA PRO A 13 0.57 -11.76 6.53
C PRO A 13 -0.18 -11.19 7.74
N SER A 14 -0.82 -10.04 7.56
CA SER A 14 -1.59 -9.40 8.64
C SER A 14 -2.78 -10.28 9.07
N PRO A 15 -2.86 -10.73 10.33
CA PRO A 15 -3.99 -11.55 10.80
C PRO A 15 -5.35 -10.83 10.67
N VAL A 16 -5.35 -9.50 10.71
CA VAL A 16 -6.57 -8.69 10.53
C VAL A 16 -7.05 -8.75 9.09
N LEU A 17 -6.15 -8.64 8.12
CA LEU A 17 -6.51 -8.74 6.70
C LEU A 17 -6.97 -10.15 6.34
N GLU A 18 -6.32 -11.17 6.92
CA GLU A 18 -6.76 -12.57 6.78
C GLU A 18 -8.16 -12.79 7.36
N ALA A 19 -8.43 -12.27 8.57
CA ALA A 19 -9.75 -12.36 9.18
C ALA A 19 -10.84 -11.63 8.38
N MET A 20 -10.47 -10.56 7.66
CA MET A 20 -11.37 -9.87 6.73
C MET A 20 -11.54 -10.59 5.38
N GLY A 21 -10.79 -11.66 5.13
CA GLY A 21 -10.84 -12.41 3.87
C GLY A 21 -10.27 -11.65 2.67
N VAL A 22 -9.36 -10.70 2.89
CA VAL A 22 -8.71 -9.91 1.83
C VAL A 22 -7.24 -10.31 1.66
N ASP A 23 -6.65 -9.99 0.51
CA ASP A 23 -5.25 -10.31 0.22
C ASP A 23 -4.30 -9.50 1.12
N ALA A 24 -3.79 -10.18 2.15
CA ALA A 24 -2.88 -9.61 3.14
C ALA A 24 -1.49 -9.28 2.57
N HIS A 25 -1.10 -9.87 1.44
CA HIS A 25 0.18 -9.61 0.77
C HIS A 25 0.11 -8.44 -0.22
N ARG A 26 -1.10 -8.04 -0.65
CA ARG A 26 -1.32 -6.95 -1.61
C ARG A 26 -2.15 -5.81 -1.04
N SER A 27 -2.00 -5.55 0.25
CA SER A 27 -2.64 -4.45 0.95
C SER A 27 -1.70 -3.26 1.18
N LEU A 28 -2.23 -2.04 1.10
CA LEU A 28 -1.55 -0.82 1.51
C LEU A 28 -2.46 -0.04 2.45
N ARG A 29 -1.94 0.39 3.61
CA ARG A 29 -2.63 1.31 4.51
C ARG A 29 -1.92 2.65 4.52
N LEU A 30 -2.62 3.70 4.10
CA LEU A 30 -2.18 5.08 4.22
C LEU A 30 -2.91 5.71 5.41
N SER A 31 -2.17 6.20 6.39
CA SER A 31 -2.70 6.94 7.53
C SER A 31 -2.33 8.41 7.38
N VAL A 32 -3.32 9.29 7.51
CA VAL A 32 -3.16 10.75 7.42
C VAL A 32 -3.37 11.40 8.78
N GLY A 33 -2.93 12.64 8.94
CA GLY A 33 -2.94 13.35 10.22
C GLY A 33 -3.42 14.79 10.10
N TRP A 34 -3.35 15.53 11.20
CA TRP A 34 -3.88 16.91 11.27
C TRP A 34 -3.22 17.88 10.28
N SER A 35 -2.02 17.57 9.80
CA SER A 35 -1.27 18.40 8.85
C SER A 35 -1.44 17.96 7.40
N THR A 36 -2.20 16.91 7.13
CA THR A 36 -2.48 16.46 5.77
C THR A 36 -3.43 17.44 5.10
N THR A 37 -3.08 17.86 3.90
CA THR A 37 -3.85 18.79 3.08
C THR A 37 -4.49 18.08 1.89
N ASP A 38 -5.47 18.73 1.27
CA ASP A 38 -6.09 18.21 0.03
C ASP A 38 -5.03 18.05 -1.08
N ALA A 39 -4.03 18.93 -1.14
CA ALA A 39 -2.94 18.82 -2.10
C ALA A 39 -2.09 17.55 -1.91
N ASP A 40 -1.93 17.07 -0.66
CA ASP A 40 -1.25 15.80 -0.39
C ASP A 40 -2.08 14.61 -0.88
N VAL A 41 -3.41 14.69 -0.73
CA VAL A 41 -4.35 13.67 -1.23
C VAL A 41 -4.33 13.64 -2.76
N ASP A 42 -4.39 14.80 -3.41
CA ASP A 42 -4.30 14.92 -4.86
C ASP A 42 -2.98 14.35 -5.40
N ALA A 43 -1.87 14.68 -4.74
CA ALA A 43 -0.57 14.12 -5.09
C ALA A 43 -0.52 12.59 -4.95
N ALA A 44 -1.16 12.04 -3.90
CA ALA A 44 -1.26 10.59 -3.72
C ALA A 44 -2.14 9.93 -4.81
N LEU A 45 -3.26 10.55 -5.18
CA LEU A 45 -4.15 10.10 -6.25
C LEU A 45 -3.46 10.11 -7.62
N ASP A 46 -2.56 11.06 -7.87
CA ASP A 46 -1.77 11.13 -9.10
C ASP A 46 -0.61 10.11 -9.15
N ALA A 47 0.07 9.91 -8.02
CA ALA A 47 1.27 9.09 -7.95
C ALA A 47 0.96 7.59 -7.81
N LEU A 48 0.00 7.21 -6.96
CA LEU A 48 -0.24 5.82 -6.61
C LEU A 48 -0.63 4.94 -7.82
N PRO A 49 -1.51 5.36 -8.74
CA PRO A 49 -1.82 4.58 -9.94
C PRO A 49 -0.61 4.34 -10.84
N ARG A 50 0.31 5.31 -10.94
CA ARG A 50 1.53 5.20 -11.75
C ARG A 50 2.46 4.14 -11.18
N VAL A 51 2.74 4.24 -9.88
CA VAL A 51 3.57 3.25 -9.17
C VAL A 51 2.97 1.85 -9.24
N LEU A 52 1.66 1.71 -9.05
CA LEU A 52 0.98 0.42 -9.16
C LEU A 52 1.06 -0.16 -10.57
N THR A 53 1.02 0.68 -11.60
CA THR A 53 1.17 0.24 -13.00
C THR A 53 2.57 -0.32 -13.23
N ASP A 54 3.60 0.39 -12.79
CA ASP A 54 4.99 -0.04 -12.93
C ASP A 54 5.25 -1.35 -12.16
N LEU A 55 4.77 -1.45 -10.91
CA LEU A 55 4.91 -2.66 -10.10
C LEU A 55 4.19 -3.87 -10.74
N ARG A 56 3.03 -3.67 -11.37
CA ARG A 56 2.31 -4.73 -12.08
C ARG A 56 3.06 -5.17 -13.34
N ALA A 57 3.70 -4.24 -14.05
CA ALA A 57 4.52 -4.55 -15.23
C ALA A 57 5.74 -5.41 -14.86
N LEU A 58 6.34 -5.19 -13.69
CA LEU A 58 7.44 -6.00 -13.17
C LEU A 58 6.97 -7.37 -12.64
N GLY A 59 5.77 -7.42 -12.05
CA GLY A 59 5.23 -8.59 -11.36
C GLY A 59 4.57 -9.66 -12.23
N GLY A 60 4.52 -9.48 -13.55
CA GLY A 60 4.27 -10.56 -14.51
C GLY A 60 2.98 -11.38 -14.33
N ARG A 61 1.88 -10.80 -13.82
CA ARG A 61 0.57 -11.49 -13.78
C ARG A 61 -0.49 -10.71 -14.56
N PRO A 62 -1.12 -11.29 -15.60
CA PRO A 62 -2.23 -10.65 -16.29
C PRO A 62 -3.43 -10.42 -15.34
N PRO A 63 -4.27 -9.41 -15.59
CA PRO A 63 -5.48 -9.19 -14.79
C PRO A 63 -6.41 -10.43 -14.87
N PRO A 64 -7.13 -10.78 -13.80
CA PRO A 64 -8.20 -11.76 -13.91
C PRO A 64 -9.25 -11.23 -14.89
N GLY A 65 -9.65 -12.07 -15.84
CA GLY A 65 -10.75 -11.81 -16.77
C GLY A 65 -12.10 -11.86 -16.11
#